data_AF-A0A9D5VTA3-F1
#
_entry.id   AF-A0A9D5VTA3-F1
#
_cell.length_a   1.000
_cell.length_b   1.000
_cell.length_c   1.000
_cell.angle_alpha   90.00
_cell.angle_beta   90.00
_cell.angle_gamma   90.00
#
_symmetry.space_group_name_H-M   'P 1'
#
loop_
_entity.id
_entity.type
_entity.pdbx_description
1 polymer ?
#
loop_
_entity_poly.entity_id
_entity_poly.type
_entity_poly.pdbx_seq_one_letter_code
_entity_poly.pdbx_strand_id
1 'polypeptide(L)'
;MMVILPISTIGCKPTVTINAQPESIILGQSTKLSWTSTNGISASIDQGVGKVSVNGSIVVSPTQTTTYTITVTGKDGVFSNASITINVNYPEPTVTFIANPNNIQIGNSSTLSWNSKDATNATIDQGIGDVAVNGSITVSPKDKTIYTIKVTGAGGTSSANITVNVIKPPTIKMTTSVINID
;
A
#
# COMPACT_ATOMS: atom_id res chain seq x y z
N MET A 1 26.17 -3.68 69.27
CA MET A 1 26.42 -4.21 67.90
C MET A 1 25.55 -3.40 66.95
N MET A 2 26.17 -2.82 65.93
CA MET A 2 25.60 -1.77 65.06
C MET A 2 24.46 -2.33 64.20
N VAL A 3 23.27 -1.72 64.27
CA VAL A 3 22.17 -1.99 63.33
C VAL A 3 22.51 -1.23 62.06
N ILE A 4 22.94 -1.95 61.03
CA ILE A 4 23.14 -1.38 59.69
C ILE A 4 21.75 -1.28 59.07
N LEU A 5 21.15 -0.08 59.07
CA LEU A 5 19.97 0.19 58.26
C LEU A 5 20.39 0.07 56.79
N PRO A 6 19.62 -0.61 55.91
CA PRO A 6 19.92 -0.59 54.49
C PRO A 6 19.90 0.87 54.03
N ILE A 7 20.97 1.32 53.38
CA ILE A 7 20.97 2.57 52.62
C ILE A 7 19.90 2.44 51.54
N SER A 8 18.73 3.04 51.76
CA SER A 8 17.77 3.29 50.68
C SER A 8 18.45 4.25 49.70
N THR A 9 19.05 3.69 48.65
CA THR A 9 19.49 4.48 47.51
C THR A 9 18.25 5.13 46.93
N ILE A 10 18.17 6.46 47.03
CA ILE A 10 17.16 7.24 46.29
C ILE A 10 17.30 6.84 44.83
N GLY A 11 16.32 6.08 44.34
CA GLY A 11 16.35 5.43 43.06
C GLY A 11 16.40 6.47 41.96
N CYS A 12 17.54 6.57 41.29
CA CYS A 12 17.72 7.46 40.14
C CYS A 12 17.06 6.84 38.91
N LYS A 13 15.74 6.65 38.94
CA LYS A 13 14.98 6.06 37.83
C LYS A 13 15.36 6.80 36.53
N PRO A 14 15.74 6.09 35.46
CA PRO A 14 16.10 6.75 34.23
C PRO A 14 14.89 7.47 33.64
N THR A 15 15.13 8.55 32.90
CA THR A 15 14.12 9.14 32.01
C THR A 15 14.56 8.97 30.58
N VAL A 16 13.62 8.87 29.64
CA VAL A 16 13.94 8.80 28.22
C VAL A 16 12.86 9.49 27.41
N THR A 17 13.27 10.21 26.36
CA THR A 17 12.39 10.72 25.31
C THR A 17 12.89 10.21 23.96
N ILE A 18 11.96 9.96 23.04
CA ILE A 18 12.27 9.59 21.65
C ILE A 18 11.33 10.38 20.75
N ASN A 19 11.88 10.93 19.67
CA ASN A 19 11.16 11.69 18.67
C ASN A 19 11.58 11.20 17.28
N ALA A 20 10.78 11.54 16.27
CA ALA A 20 11.09 11.23 14.88
C ALA A 20 10.87 12.44 13.98
N GLN A 21 11.73 12.59 12.98
CA GLN A 21 11.58 13.64 11.98
C GLN A 21 11.87 13.09 10.58
N PRO A 22 10.85 12.93 9.72
CA PRO A 22 9.40 13.13 9.96
C PRO A 22 8.72 11.96 10.71
N GLU A 23 7.57 12.20 11.37
CA GLU A 23 6.76 11.14 12.00
C GLU A 23 5.88 10.36 11.00
N SER A 24 5.78 10.85 9.76
CA SER A 24 5.06 10.18 8.67
C SER A 24 5.93 10.18 7.41
N ILE A 25 6.01 9.02 6.77
CA ILE A 25 6.81 8.81 5.56
C ILE A 25 5.96 8.16 4.48
N ILE A 26 6.36 8.33 3.22
CA ILE A 26 5.83 7.52 2.11
C ILE A 26 6.65 6.22 2.03
N LEU A 27 6.04 5.10 1.64
CA LEU A 27 6.75 3.83 1.44
C LEU A 27 8.06 4.04 0.65
N GLY A 28 9.16 3.49 1.16
CA GLY A 28 10.50 3.61 0.59
C GLY A 28 11.30 4.82 1.07
N GLN A 29 10.68 5.76 1.79
CA GLN A 29 11.39 6.86 2.45
C GLN A 29 11.92 6.45 3.83
N SER A 30 12.66 7.37 4.44
CA SER A 30 13.28 7.16 5.75
C SER A 30 12.93 8.29 6.72
N THR A 31 13.07 8.02 8.01
CA THR A 31 12.96 9.00 9.09
C THR A 31 14.11 8.87 10.06
N LYS A 32 14.46 9.97 10.73
CA LYS A 32 15.48 9.98 11.78
C LYS A 32 14.80 9.90 13.15
N LEU A 33 15.00 8.78 13.85
CA LEU A 33 14.71 8.67 15.27
C LEU A 33 15.81 9.37 16.06
N SER A 34 15.46 10.16 17.06
CA SER A 34 16.40 10.81 17.98
C SER A 34 15.91 10.68 19.41
N TRP A 35 16.80 10.34 20.33
CA TRP A 35 16.44 10.12 21.73
C TRP A 35 17.47 10.71 22.69
N THR A 36 16.98 11.08 23.86
CA THR A 36 17.79 11.51 24.98
C THR A 36 17.32 10.87 26.27
N SER A 37 18.24 10.61 27.19
CA SER A 37 17.94 10.03 28.49
C SER A 37 18.76 10.65 29.61
N THR A 38 18.26 10.52 30.83
CA THR A 38 19.00 10.82 32.06
C THR A 38 19.08 9.57 32.92
N ASN A 39 20.18 9.42 33.67
CA ASN A 39 20.43 8.30 34.59
C ASN A 39 20.41 6.89 33.94
N GLY A 40 20.50 6.83 32.60
CA GLY A 40 20.62 5.60 31.84
C GLY A 40 22.06 5.11 31.75
N ILE A 41 22.25 3.80 31.92
CA ILE A 41 23.54 3.11 31.74
C ILE A 41 23.58 2.38 30.39
N SER A 42 22.43 1.86 29.95
CA SER A 42 22.29 1.18 28.65
C SER A 42 20.94 1.48 28.02
N ALA A 43 20.87 1.41 26.70
CA ALA A 43 19.65 1.61 25.94
C ALA A 43 19.52 0.58 24.82
N SER A 44 18.29 0.26 24.46
CA SER A 44 17.95 -0.54 23.28
C SER A 44 16.64 -0.06 22.66
N ILE A 45 16.55 -0.16 21.34
CA ILE A 45 15.33 0.07 20.58
C ILE A 45 14.87 -1.26 19.98
N ASP A 46 13.58 -1.52 19.98
CA ASP A 46 12.96 -2.71 19.37
C ASP A 46 12.94 -2.63 17.82
N GLN A 47 12.06 -3.40 17.18
CA GLN A 47 11.89 -3.41 15.70
C GLN A 47 13.20 -3.70 14.93
N GLY A 48 14.05 -4.54 15.50
CA GLY A 48 15.31 -4.96 14.88
C GLY A 48 16.47 -3.97 15.00
N VAL A 49 16.31 -2.83 15.70
CA VAL A 49 17.41 -1.87 15.91
C VAL A 49 18.44 -2.40 16.93
N GLY A 50 17.97 -2.90 18.08
CA GLY A 50 18.82 -3.48 19.11
C GLY A 50 19.50 -2.46 20.03
N LYS A 51 20.71 -2.79 20.52
CA LYS A 51 21.44 -1.97 21.50
C LYS A 51 21.92 -0.65 20.89
N VAL A 52 21.70 0.45 21.61
CA VAL A 52 22.10 1.79 21.20
C VAL A 52 22.75 2.57 22.35
N SER A 53 23.37 3.71 22.04
CA SER A 53 23.82 4.67 23.06
C SER A 53 22.65 5.27 23.81
N VAL A 54 22.86 5.67 25.08
CA VAL A 54 21.81 6.26 25.94
C VAL A 54 21.28 7.61 25.43
N ASN A 55 22.05 8.30 24.59
CA ASN A 55 21.62 9.44 23.79
C ASN A 55 22.08 9.20 22.36
N GLY A 56 21.28 9.56 21.37
CA GLY A 56 21.68 9.37 19.99
C GLY A 56 20.57 9.57 18.98
N SER A 57 20.88 9.16 17.76
CA SER A 57 19.92 9.15 16.66
C SER A 57 20.26 8.05 15.66
N ILE A 58 19.25 7.53 14.98
CA ILE A 58 19.40 6.54 13.91
C ILE A 58 18.39 6.81 12.80
N VAL A 59 18.76 6.52 11.56
CA VAL A 59 17.85 6.56 10.42
C VAL A 59 17.22 5.18 10.24
N VAL A 60 15.91 5.15 10.09
CA VAL A 60 15.12 3.93 9.85
C VAL A 60 14.21 4.11 8.64
N SER A 61 13.92 3.00 7.94
CA SER A 61 13.06 2.98 6.75
C SER A 61 12.00 1.87 6.87
N PRO A 62 11.04 1.97 7.81
CA PRO A 62 10.03 0.95 7.98
C PRO A 62 9.15 0.82 6.72
N THR A 63 8.75 -0.41 6.37
CA THR A 63 7.88 -0.70 5.22
C THR A 63 6.39 -0.72 5.57
N GLN A 64 6.07 -0.66 6.87
CA GLN A 64 4.73 -0.61 7.45
C GLN A 64 4.70 0.39 8.59
N THR A 65 3.54 0.92 8.94
CA THR A 65 3.39 1.76 10.14
C THR A 65 3.94 1.01 11.35
N THR A 66 4.95 1.58 11.99
CA THR A 66 5.77 0.88 12.98
C THR A 66 5.95 1.77 14.21
N THR A 67 5.67 1.21 15.39
CA THR A 67 5.98 1.85 16.67
C THR A 67 7.35 1.39 17.15
N TYR A 68 8.25 2.34 17.37
CA TYR A 68 9.55 2.10 17.98
C TYR A 68 9.49 2.44 19.46
N THR A 69 9.94 1.51 20.29
CA THR A 69 10.04 1.63 21.74
C THR A 69 11.50 1.63 22.15
N ILE A 70 11.97 2.73 22.74
CA ILE A 70 13.27 2.75 23.40
C ILE A 70 13.11 2.33 24.86
N THR A 71 13.97 1.41 25.30
CA THR A 71 14.11 1.02 26.71
C THR A 71 15.47 1.48 27.21
N VAL A 72 15.49 2.26 28.30
CA VAL A 72 16.71 2.72 28.96
C VAL A 72 16.77 2.09 30.35
N THR A 73 17.85 1.39 30.64
CA THR A 73 18.11 0.76 31.94
C THR A 73 19.16 1.56 32.68
N GLY A 74 18.81 2.02 33.88
CA GLY A 74 19.67 2.73 34.83
C GLY A 74 20.30 1.78 35.84
N LYS A 75 20.76 2.35 36.95
CA LYS A 75 21.40 1.61 38.04
C LYS A 75 20.42 0.61 38.67
N ASP A 76 20.97 -0.50 39.17
CA ASP A 76 20.24 -1.54 39.90
C ASP A 76 19.08 -2.17 39.10
N GLY A 77 19.14 -2.09 37.77
CA GLY A 77 18.18 -2.71 36.84
C GLY A 77 16.87 -1.92 36.64
N VAL A 78 16.73 -0.74 37.25
CA VAL A 78 15.54 0.11 37.06
C VAL A 78 15.51 0.63 35.62
N PHE A 79 14.37 0.50 34.95
CA PHE A 79 14.22 0.93 33.55
C PHE A 79 13.05 1.89 33.34
N SER A 80 13.13 2.61 32.23
CA SER A 80 12.06 3.44 31.67
C SER A 80 11.98 3.23 30.17
N ASN A 81 10.80 3.46 29.61
CA ASN A 81 10.56 3.37 28.17
C ASN A 81 9.90 4.65 27.63
N ALA A 82 10.08 4.87 26.34
CA ALA A 82 9.33 5.84 25.55
C ALA A 82 9.11 5.27 24.16
N SER A 83 8.02 5.67 23.50
CA SER A 83 7.65 5.15 22.19
C SER A 83 7.31 6.27 21.21
N ILE A 84 7.56 6.02 19.93
CA ILE A 84 7.12 6.88 18.82
C ILE A 84 6.59 6.00 17.68
N THR A 85 5.47 6.39 17.08
CA THR A 85 4.88 5.69 15.93
C THR A 85 5.23 6.42 14.65
N ILE A 86 5.85 5.69 13.71
CA ILE A 86 6.11 6.18 12.36
C ILE A 86 5.01 5.69 11.45
N ASN A 87 4.20 6.62 10.93
CA ASN A 87 3.16 6.28 9.97
C ASN A 87 3.76 6.10 8.58
N VAL A 88 3.45 4.98 7.92
CA VAL A 88 3.86 4.73 6.52
C VAL A 88 2.63 4.88 5.63
N ASN A 89 2.65 5.91 4.79
CA ASN A 89 1.63 6.16 3.78
C ASN A 89 2.00 5.44 2.48
N TYR A 90 1.01 4.82 1.86
CA TYR A 90 1.19 4.12 0.60
C TYR A 90 0.64 4.97 -0.54
N PRO A 91 1.38 5.13 -1.66
CA PRO A 91 0.83 5.80 -2.83
C PRO A 91 -0.39 5.05 -3.36
N GLU A 92 -1.41 5.81 -3.78
CA GLU A 92 -2.58 5.23 -4.42
C GLU A 92 -2.19 4.56 -5.76
N PRO A 93 -2.74 3.38 -6.07
CA PRO A 93 -2.51 2.75 -7.37
C PRO A 93 -3.00 3.64 -8.52
N THR A 94 -2.32 3.59 -9.65
CA THR A 94 -2.78 4.21 -10.90
C THR A 94 -2.79 3.21 -12.03
N VAL A 95 -3.66 3.38 -13.02
CA VAL A 95 -3.73 2.51 -14.20
C VAL A 95 -4.07 3.32 -15.45
N THR A 96 -3.32 3.09 -16.52
CA THR A 96 -3.71 3.48 -17.87
C THR A 96 -4.35 2.29 -18.55
N PHE A 97 -5.48 2.50 -19.24
CA PHE A 97 -6.21 1.44 -19.92
C PHE A 97 -6.66 1.93 -21.30
N ILE A 98 -6.30 1.18 -22.33
CA ILE A 98 -6.46 1.58 -23.73
C ILE A 98 -7.02 0.40 -24.52
N ALA A 99 -7.89 0.68 -25.49
CA ALA A 99 -8.31 -0.27 -26.51
C ALA A 99 -7.88 0.20 -27.89
N ASN A 100 -7.26 -0.67 -28.68
CA ASN A 100 -6.84 -0.36 -30.04
C ASN A 100 -7.12 -1.53 -31.00
N PRO A 101 -7.99 -1.36 -32.03
CA PRO A 101 -8.87 -0.21 -32.24
C PRO A 101 -10.06 -0.20 -31.26
N ASN A 102 -10.60 0.97 -30.94
CA ASN A 102 -11.81 1.12 -30.11
C ASN A 102 -13.13 0.99 -30.91
N ASN A 103 -13.03 0.86 -32.23
CA ASN A 103 -14.15 0.60 -33.14
C ASN A 103 -13.77 -0.59 -34.03
N ILE A 104 -14.59 -1.63 -34.02
CA ILE A 104 -14.38 -2.86 -34.79
C ILE A 104 -15.65 -3.21 -35.57
N GLN A 105 -15.50 -3.91 -36.69
CA GLN A 105 -16.63 -4.60 -37.30
C GLN A 105 -16.91 -5.90 -36.53
N ILE A 106 -18.16 -6.35 -36.55
CA ILE A 106 -18.50 -7.65 -35.95
C ILE A 106 -17.64 -8.77 -36.55
N GLY A 107 -17.04 -9.60 -35.68
CA GLY A 107 -16.10 -10.66 -36.06
C GLY A 107 -14.62 -10.25 -36.01
N ASN A 108 -14.32 -8.94 -35.98
CA ASN A 108 -12.95 -8.46 -35.78
C ASN A 108 -12.61 -8.37 -34.28
N SER A 109 -11.36 -8.05 -33.98
CA SER A 109 -10.83 -7.97 -32.62
C SER A 109 -10.28 -6.59 -32.27
N SER A 110 -10.28 -6.27 -30.98
CA SER A 110 -9.59 -5.13 -30.36
C SER A 110 -8.54 -5.65 -29.38
N THR A 111 -7.41 -4.97 -29.27
CA THR A 111 -6.42 -5.26 -28.22
C THR A 111 -6.60 -4.27 -27.08
N LEU A 112 -6.89 -4.79 -25.89
CA LEU A 112 -6.89 -4.05 -24.64
C LEU A 112 -5.46 -4.08 -24.09
N SER A 113 -4.92 -2.93 -23.69
CA SER A 113 -3.59 -2.82 -23.08
C SER A 113 -3.67 -1.95 -21.84
N TRP A 114 -2.94 -2.34 -20.80
CA TRP A 114 -2.89 -1.60 -19.54
C TRP A 114 -1.49 -1.58 -18.94
N ASN A 115 -1.22 -0.50 -18.22
CA ASN A 115 -0.04 -0.36 -17.39
C ASN A 115 -0.42 0.33 -16.09
N SER A 116 -0.05 -0.25 -14.96
CA SER A 116 -0.32 0.28 -13.63
C SER A 116 0.95 0.60 -12.85
N LYS A 117 0.79 1.45 -11.85
CA LYS A 117 1.82 1.80 -10.87
C LYS A 117 1.25 1.62 -9.47
N ASP A 118 2.10 1.21 -8.53
CA ASP A 118 1.76 1.04 -7.12
C ASP A 118 0.61 0.03 -6.88
N ALA A 119 0.33 -0.83 -7.87
CA ALA A 119 -0.63 -1.91 -7.82
C ALA A 119 0.05 -3.27 -7.60
N THR A 120 -0.57 -4.13 -6.80
CA THR A 120 -0.18 -5.52 -6.57
C THR A 120 -1.11 -6.51 -7.30
N ASN A 121 -2.33 -6.10 -7.63
CA ASN A 121 -3.30 -6.93 -8.33
C ASN A 121 -4.09 -6.12 -9.37
N ALA A 122 -4.54 -6.79 -10.42
CA ALA A 122 -5.38 -6.22 -11.46
C ALA A 122 -6.45 -7.22 -11.89
N THR A 123 -7.64 -6.72 -12.20
CA THR A 123 -8.78 -7.51 -12.69
C THR A 123 -9.46 -6.75 -13.82
N ILE A 124 -9.95 -7.47 -14.82
CA ILE A 124 -10.77 -6.93 -15.90
C ILE A 124 -12.12 -7.65 -15.88
N ASP A 125 -13.21 -6.90 -16.03
CA ASP A 125 -14.57 -7.43 -16.09
C ASP A 125 -14.86 -8.16 -17.42
N GLN A 126 -16.15 -8.34 -17.75
CA GLN A 126 -16.60 -9.04 -18.97
C GLN A 126 -16.08 -10.48 -19.09
N GLY A 127 -15.85 -11.14 -17.95
CA GLY A 127 -15.42 -12.54 -17.87
C GLY A 127 -13.91 -12.77 -18.08
N ILE A 128 -13.08 -11.71 -18.13
CA ILE A 128 -11.63 -11.84 -18.25
C ILE A 128 -11.00 -12.25 -16.89
N GLY A 129 -11.38 -11.59 -15.80
CA GLY A 129 -10.94 -11.93 -14.45
C GLY A 129 -9.56 -11.38 -14.09
N ASP A 130 -8.81 -12.14 -13.30
CA ASP A 130 -7.49 -11.75 -12.80
C ASP A 130 -6.46 -11.66 -13.94
N VAL A 131 -5.69 -10.57 -13.95
CA VAL A 131 -4.64 -10.34 -14.93
C VAL A 131 -3.38 -9.82 -14.25
N ALA A 132 -2.25 -9.89 -14.95
CA ALA A 132 -1.03 -9.22 -14.49
C ALA A 132 -1.26 -7.70 -14.40
N VAL A 133 -0.56 -7.02 -13.47
CA VAL A 133 -0.69 -5.57 -13.24
C VAL A 133 -0.33 -4.72 -14.47
N ASN A 134 0.45 -5.28 -15.40
CA ASN A 134 0.74 -4.72 -16.71
C ASN A 134 0.52 -5.81 -17.76
N GLY A 135 -0.08 -5.48 -18.89
CA GLY A 135 -0.31 -6.48 -19.92
C GLY A 135 -1.18 -6.02 -21.08
N SER A 136 -1.51 -6.96 -21.93
CA SER A 136 -2.48 -6.80 -23.00
C SER A 136 -3.25 -8.09 -23.25
N ILE A 137 -4.48 -7.95 -23.77
CA ILE A 137 -5.32 -9.08 -24.17
C ILE A 137 -6.15 -8.69 -25.39
N THR A 138 -6.31 -9.63 -26.32
CA THR A 138 -7.17 -9.45 -27.49
C THR A 138 -8.59 -9.92 -27.17
N VAL A 139 -9.57 -9.09 -27.52
CA VAL A 139 -11.00 -9.35 -27.30
C VAL A 139 -11.78 -9.18 -28.62
N SER A 140 -12.86 -9.94 -28.78
CA SER A 140 -13.75 -9.89 -29.95
C SER A 140 -15.22 -9.84 -29.54
N PRO A 141 -15.68 -8.74 -28.90
CA PRO A 141 -17.06 -8.63 -28.46
C PRO A 141 -18.03 -8.65 -29.66
N LYS A 142 -19.24 -9.18 -29.45
CA LYS A 142 -20.30 -9.23 -30.47
C LYS A 142 -21.17 -7.96 -30.51
N ASP A 143 -21.14 -7.21 -29.42
CA ASP A 143 -21.91 -5.99 -29.18
C ASP A 143 -21.00 -4.90 -28.63
N LYS A 144 -21.49 -3.66 -28.56
CA LYS A 144 -20.77 -2.59 -27.86
C LYS A 144 -20.51 -3.03 -26.42
N THR A 145 -19.25 -3.11 -26.04
CA THR A 145 -18.84 -3.58 -24.71
C THR A 145 -17.97 -2.52 -24.05
N ILE A 146 -18.30 -2.22 -22.79
CA ILE A 146 -17.47 -1.41 -21.90
C ILE A 146 -16.63 -2.39 -21.09
N TYR A 147 -15.31 -2.24 -21.13
CA TYR A 147 -14.41 -2.98 -20.27
C TYR A 147 -13.92 -2.06 -19.17
N THR A 148 -13.87 -2.58 -17.96
CA THR A 148 -13.38 -1.90 -16.76
C THR A 148 -12.22 -2.69 -16.20
N ILE A 149 -11.06 -2.04 -16.07
CA ILE A 149 -9.94 -2.56 -15.30
C ILE A 149 -10.01 -1.97 -13.88
N LYS A 150 -9.83 -2.83 -12.88
CA LYS A 150 -9.65 -2.45 -11.47
C LYS A 150 -8.29 -2.94 -11.01
N VAL A 151 -7.49 -2.01 -10.47
CA VAL A 151 -6.20 -2.30 -9.86
C VAL A 151 -6.23 -2.02 -8.36
N THR A 152 -5.52 -2.82 -7.58
CA THR A 152 -5.44 -2.67 -6.12
C THR A 152 -3.99 -2.71 -5.66
N GLY A 153 -3.67 -1.98 -4.59
CA GLY A 153 -2.37 -1.97 -3.95
C GLY A 153 -2.48 -1.49 -2.50
N ALA A 154 -1.36 -1.38 -1.79
CA ALA A 154 -1.36 -1.03 -0.37
C ALA A 154 -1.98 0.36 -0.08
N GLY A 155 -1.94 1.28 -1.05
CA GLY A 155 -2.58 2.60 -0.96
C GLY A 155 -4.05 2.64 -1.34
N GLY A 156 -4.69 1.49 -1.65
CA GLY A 156 -6.10 1.42 -1.98
C GLY A 156 -6.36 0.83 -3.37
N THR A 157 -7.30 1.43 -4.11
CA THR A 157 -7.76 0.89 -5.40
C THR A 157 -7.97 1.99 -6.43
N SER A 158 -7.71 1.69 -7.70
CA SER A 158 -8.02 2.57 -8.83
C SER A 158 -8.69 1.78 -9.94
N SER A 159 -9.42 2.47 -10.83
CA SER A 159 -10.13 1.84 -11.94
C SER A 159 -10.19 2.75 -13.15
N ALA A 160 -10.18 2.15 -14.33
CA ALA A 160 -10.36 2.83 -15.61
C ALA A 160 -11.29 2.01 -16.49
N ASN A 161 -12.05 2.67 -17.36
CA ASN A 161 -12.91 2.01 -18.32
C ASN A 161 -12.60 2.48 -19.75
N ILE A 162 -12.80 1.57 -20.70
CA ILE A 162 -12.74 1.84 -22.13
C ILE A 162 -13.99 1.27 -22.79
N THR A 163 -14.29 1.73 -24.00
CA THR A 163 -15.41 1.21 -24.79
C THR A 163 -14.90 0.68 -26.12
N VAL A 164 -15.28 -0.56 -26.45
CA VAL A 164 -15.12 -1.14 -27.78
C VAL A 164 -16.47 -1.13 -28.48
N ASN A 165 -16.61 -0.30 -29.51
CA ASN A 165 -17.82 -0.23 -30.33
C ASN A 165 -17.78 -1.30 -31.42
N VAL A 166 -18.88 -2.03 -31.59
CA VAL A 166 -19.03 -3.04 -32.65
C VAL A 166 -19.99 -2.54 -33.71
N ILE A 167 -19.47 -2.34 -34.92
CA ILE A 167 -20.23 -1.95 -36.10
C ILE A 167 -20.80 -3.22 -36.73
N LYS A 168 -22.14 -3.27 -36.82
CA LYS A 168 -22.87 -4.37 -37.46
C LYS A 168 -23.39 -3.94 -38.82
N PRO A 169 -23.43 -4.84 -39.82
CA PRO A 169 -24.12 -4.56 -41.07
C PRO A 169 -25.63 -4.33 -40.83
N PRO A 170 -26.32 -3.57 -41.70
CA PRO A 170 -27.75 -3.35 -41.59
C PRO A 170 -28.53 -4.67 -41.64
N THR A 171 -29.51 -4.83 -40.75
CA THR A 171 -30.38 -6.01 -40.72
C THR A 171 -31.58 -5.80 -41.63
N ILE A 172 -31.75 -6.66 -42.64
CA ILE A 172 -32.96 -6.68 -43.48
C ILE A 172 -34.02 -7.52 -42.77
N LYS A 173 -35.14 -6.91 -42.37
CA LYS A 173 -36.33 -7.64 -41.90
C LYS A 173 -37.21 -7.94 -43.11
N MET A 174 -37.29 -9.21 -43.52
CA MET A 174 -38.33 -9.64 -44.45
C MET A 174 -39.61 -9.96 -43.68
N THR A 175 -40.64 -9.15 -43.87
CA THR A 175 -41.99 -9.48 -43.41
C THR A 175 -42.69 -10.31 -44.48
N THR A 176 -42.97 -11.57 -44.18
CA THR A 176 -43.87 -12.39 -44.99
C THR A 176 -45.29 -11.91 -44.73
N SER A 177 -45.82 -11.08 -45.64
CA SER A 177 -47.26 -10.83 -45.68
C SER A 177 -47.93 -12.09 -46.20
N VAL A 178 -48.73 -12.75 -45.35
CA VAL A 178 -49.61 -13.83 -45.79
C VAL A 178 -50.72 -13.16 -46.60
N ILE A 179 -50.70 -13.35 -47.93
CA ILE A 179 -51.84 -13.01 -48.77
C ILE A 179 -52.84 -14.13 -48.57
N ASN A 180 -53.91 -13.89 -47.81
CA ASN A 180 -55.10 -14.74 -47.86
C ASN A 180 -55.82 -14.43 -49.18
N ILE A 181 -55.99 -15.45 -50.02
CA ILE A 181 -56.88 -15.40 -51.17
C ILE A 181 -58.13 -16.17 -50.75
N ASP A 182 -59.25 -15.45 -50.62
CA ASP A 182 -60.60 -16.01 -50.48
C ASP A 182 -61.20 -16.36 -51.85
#